data_AF-K9G9I9-F1
#
_entry.id   AF-K9G9I9-F1
#
_cell.length_a   1.000
_cell.length_b   1.000
_cell.length_c   1.000
_cell.angle_alpha   90.00
_cell.angle_beta   90.00
_cell.angle_gamma   90.00
#
_symmetry.space_group_name_H-M   'P 1'
#
loop_
_entity.id
_entity.type
_entity.pdbx_description
1 polymer ?
#
loop_
_entity_poly.entity_id
_entity_poly.type
_entity_poly.pdbx_seq_one_letter_code
_entity_poly.pdbx_strand_id
1 'polypeptide(L)'
;MKGKSLSEMEGELTLQQRDGIDRHLGFLVSAIGQNAAPGFGSLQQVAFGAGSSSWREAFCALFEGILRDAEDTFIHLPYSEIRHELSRLAPALESVSLPRLVVVDFGRPSHVLVDEESGQLSGIVDFSSAVWGDVLMAEIFANASPAVLQGAGMAVSRRREENIRLVLYACYRLVSQITVQYYRHRDETSEFEARRRLTTVIAEMARLELE
;
A
#
# COMPACT_ATOMS: atom_id res chain seq x y z
N MET A 1 12.79 4.79 -20.02
CA MET A 1 13.40 4.85 -18.66
C MET A 1 14.57 3.88 -18.66
N LYS A 2 15.71 4.26 -18.09
CA LYS A 2 16.90 3.40 -17.95
C LYS A 2 17.13 3.15 -16.46
N GLY A 3 17.67 1.99 -16.11
CA GLY A 3 17.96 1.60 -14.72
C GLY A 3 17.47 0.20 -14.40
N LYS A 4 18.05 -0.39 -13.35
CA LYS A 4 17.63 -1.68 -12.78
C LYS A 4 16.64 -1.46 -11.64
N SER A 5 15.87 -2.49 -11.29
CA SER A 5 14.99 -2.41 -10.14
C SER A 5 15.81 -2.29 -8.84
N LEU A 6 15.24 -1.65 -7.82
CA LEU A 6 15.85 -1.56 -6.50
C LEU A 6 16.08 -2.95 -5.90
N SER A 7 15.20 -3.92 -6.19
CA SER A 7 15.39 -5.33 -5.80
C SER A 7 16.64 -5.96 -6.42
N GLU A 8 17.01 -5.60 -7.64
CA GLU A 8 18.23 -6.11 -8.29
C GLU A 8 19.49 -5.42 -7.76
N MET A 9 19.37 -4.19 -7.26
CA MET A 9 20.49 -3.37 -6.78
C MET A 9 20.75 -3.47 -5.26
N GLU A 10 19.94 -4.20 -4.50
CA GLU A 10 19.99 -4.21 -3.02
C GLU A 10 21.36 -4.60 -2.43
N GLY A 11 22.14 -5.42 -3.13
CA GLY A 11 23.50 -5.81 -2.72
C GLY A 11 24.61 -4.85 -3.14
N GLU A 12 24.31 -3.88 -4.00
CA GLU A 12 25.30 -2.98 -4.63
C GLU A 12 25.25 -1.55 -4.06
N LEU A 13 24.15 -1.19 -3.40
CA LEU A 13 23.92 0.15 -2.85
C LEU A 13 24.57 0.34 -1.48
N THR A 14 25.25 1.48 -1.32
CA THR A 14 25.67 1.95 0.00
C THR A 14 24.48 2.41 0.84
N LEU A 15 24.64 2.44 2.16
CA LEU A 15 23.62 2.99 3.07
C LEU A 15 23.26 4.44 2.73
N GLN A 16 24.23 5.26 2.34
CA GLN A 16 24.01 6.64 1.96
C GLN A 16 23.17 6.77 0.68
N GLN A 17 23.40 5.90 -0.31
CA GLN A 17 22.59 5.85 -1.53
C GLN A 17 21.17 5.39 -1.22
N ARG A 18 21.01 4.35 -0.38
CA ARG A 18 19.69 3.87 0.04
C ARG A 18 18.90 4.96 0.77
N ASP A 19 19.52 5.67 1.71
CA ASP A 19 18.90 6.82 2.40
C ASP A 19 18.52 7.94 1.42
N GLY A 20 19.35 8.18 0.40
CA GLY A 20 19.05 9.14 -0.66
C GLY A 20 17.80 8.75 -1.47
N ILE A 21 17.72 7.48 -1.85
CA ILE A 21 16.56 6.91 -2.56
C ILE A 21 15.31 6.98 -1.69
N ASP A 22 15.38 6.52 -0.45
CA ASP A 22 14.26 6.53 0.50
C ASP A 22 13.73 7.95 0.73
N ARG A 23 14.62 8.93 0.90
CA ARG A 23 14.22 10.34 1.04
C ARG A 23 13.54 10.87 -0.23
N HIS A 24 14.04 10.50 -1.41
CA HIS A 24 13.43 10.92 -2.66
C HIS A 24 12.05 10.25 -2.87
N LEU A 25 11.92 8.96 -2.55
CA LEU A 25 10.63 8.25 -2.57
C LEU A 25 9.62 8.88 -1.60
N GLY A 26 10.06 9.25 -0.39
CA GLY A 26 9.24 9.99 0.57
C GLY A 26 8.73 11.31 0.00
N PHE A 27 9.61 12.09 -0.64
CA PHE A 27 9.21 13.32 -1.32
C PHE A 27 8.17 13.07 -2.42
N LEU A 28 8.42 12.06 -3.27
CA LEU A 28 7.55 11.76 -4.41
C LEU A 28 6.16 11.27 -3.98
N VAL A 29 6.05 10.38 -2.98
CA VAL A 29 4.74 9.92 -2.49
C VAL A 29 3.95 11.10 -1.90
N SER A 30 4.62 12.03 -1.23
CA SER A 30 3.97 13.24 -0.69
C SER A 30 3.52 14.17 -1.81
N ALA A 31 4.35 14.38 -2.84
CA ALA A 31 4.05 15.19 -4.01
C ALA A 31 2.88 14.63 -4.82
N ILE A 32 2.84 13.32 -5.07
CA ILE A 32 1.70 12.64 -5.71
C ILE A 32 0.44 12.86 -4.88
N GLY A 33 0.53 12.66 -3.56
CA GLY A 33 -0.58 12.87 -2.65
C GLY A 33 -1.09 14.31 -2.60
N GLN A 34 -0.36 15.33 -3.04
CA GLN A 34 -0.88 16.72 -3.05
C GLN A 34 -2.08 16.88 -3.99
N ASN A 35 -2.27 15.98 -4.94
CA ASN A 35 -3.47 15.93 -5.76
C ASN A 35 -4.65 15.43 -4.94
N ALA A 36 -5.77 16.12 -5.03
CA ALA A 36 -7.02 15.74 -4.35
C ALA A 36 -8.18 15.66 -5.34
N ALA A 37 -9.20 14.86 -4.99
CA ALA A 37 -10.41 14.71 -5.77
C ALA A 37 -11.68 14.97 -4.93
N PRO A 38 -12.85 15.17 -5.57
CA PRO A 38 -14.12 15.40 -4.86
C PRO A 38 -14.63 14.21 -4.04
N GLY A 39 -14.08 13.01 -4.22
CA GLY A 39 -14.50 11.79 -3.51
C GLY A 39 -13.42 10.71 -3.50
N PHE A 40 -13.64 9.71 -2.67
CA PHE A 40 -12.76 8.56 -2.48
C PHE A 40 -13.13 7.39 -3.42
N GLY A 41 -12.17 6.50 -3.70
CA GLY A 41 -12.39 5.27 -4.46
C GLY A 41 -11.41 5.11 -5.62
N SER A 42 -11.73 4.22 -6.57
CA SER A 42 -10.89 4.01 -7.74
C SER A 42 -10.87 5.24 -8.65
N LEU A 43 -9.80 5.38 -9.46
CA LEU A 43 -9.71 6.48 -10.43
C LEU A 43 -10.92 6.55 -11.36
N GLN A 44 -11.41 5.39 -11.80
CA GLN A 44 -12.56 5.29 -12.69
C GLN A 44 -13.85 5.71 -11.99
N GLN A 45 -14.12 5.20 -10.79
CA GLN A 45 -15.33 5.54 -10.03
C GLN A 45 -15.44 7.06 -9.80
N VAL A 46 -14.35 7.68 -9.37
CA VAL A 46 -14.32 9.13 -9.11
C VAL A 46 -14.44 9.92 -10.42
N ALA A 47 -13.79 9.50 -11.51
CA ALA A 47 -13.92 10.15 -12.82
C ALA A 47 -15.35 10.10 -13.36
N PHE A 48 -16.13 9.06 -13.05
CA PHE A 48 -17.54 8.94 -13.41
C PHE A 48 -18.50 9.60 -12.39
N GLY A 49 -17.98 10.32 -11.39
CA GLY A 49 -18.79 10.98 -10.37
C GLY A 49 -19.44 10.04 -9.34
N ALA A 50 -18.97 8.78 -9.27
CA ALA A 50 -19.46 7.74 -8.37
C ALA A 50 -18.48 7.47 -7.21
N GLY A 51 -17.66 8.45 -6.84
CA GLY A 51 -16.78 8.38 -5.67
C GLY A 51 -17.58 8.38 -4.36
N SER A 52 -17.02 7.77 -3.32
CA SER A 52 -17.59 7.80 -1.97
C SER A 52 -17.26 9.10 -1.23
N SER A 53 -18.15 9.49 -0.32
CA SER A 53 -17.96 10.64 0.57
C SER A 53 -17.05 10.36 1.77
N SER A 54 -16.74 9.10 2.07
CA SER A 54 -15.90 8.72 3.20
C SER A 54 -14.85 7.68 2.81
N TRP A 55 -13.64 7.81 3.37
CA TRP A 55 -12.59 6.83 3.12
C TRP A 55 -12.95 5.45 3.66
N ARG A 56 -13.62 5.38 4.82
CA ARG A 56 -14.09 4.11 5.40
C ARG A 56 -14.94 3.31 4.42
N GLU A 57 -15.95 3.95 3.83
CA GLU A 57 -16.83 3.28 2.85
C GLU A 57 -16.06 2.87 1.59
N ALA A 58 -15.25 3.78 1.02
CA ALA A 58 -14.44 3.48 -0.15
C ALA A 58 -13.47 2.31 0.09
N PHE A 59 -12.74 2.32 1.20
CA PHE A 59 -11.77 1.27 1.52
C PHE A 59 -12.46 -0.07 1.78
N CYS A 60 -13.56 -0.10 2.53
CA CYS A 60 -14.32 -1.33 2.75
C CYS A 60 -14.85 -1.89 1.42
N ALA A 61 -15.31 -1.04 0.49
CA ALA A 61 -15.75 -1.47 -0.83
C ALA A 61 -14.59 -1.99 -1.70
N LEU A 62 -13.44 -1.32 -1.69
CA LEU A 62 -12.23 -1.78 -2.39
C LEU A 62 -11.75 -3.13 -1.85
N PHE A 63 -11.75 -3.31 -0.54
CA PHE A 63 -11.31 -4.55 0.09
C PHE A 63 -12.32 -5.69 -0.13
N GLU A 64 -13.62 -5.42 -0.01
CA GLU A 64 -14.63 -6.43 -0.32
C GLU A 64 -14.59 -6.84 -1.80
N GLY A 65 -14.28 -5.91 -2.72
CA GLY A 65 -14.08 -6.22 -4.14
C GLY A 65 -12.97 -7.26 -4.35
N ILE A 66 -11.78 -7.05 -3.78
CA ILE A 66 -10.67 -8.00 -3.96
C ILE A 66 -10.92 -9.34 -3.23
N LEU A 67 -11.63 -9.33 -2.10
CA LEU A 67 -12.03 -10.59 -1.43
C LEU A 67 -12.99 -11.40 -2.30
N ARG A 68 -13.93 -10.74 -2.98
CA ARG A 68 -14.83 -11.41 -3.93
C ARG A 68 -14.10 -11.94 -5.15
N ASP A 69 -13.17 -11.17 -5.71
CA ASP A 69 -12.32 -11.63 -6.83
C ASP A 69 -11.54 -12.90 -6.43
N ALA A 70 -11.04 -12.96 -5.19
CA ALA A 70 -10.36 -14.14 -4.64
C ALA A 70 -11.32 -15.32 -4.40
N GLU A 71 -12.54 -15.08 -3.91
CA GLU A 71 -13.57 -16.10 -3.74
C GLU A 71 -14.04 -16.68 -5.09
N ASP A 72 -14.27 -15.83 -6.08
CA ASP A 72 -14.70 -16.19 -7.44
C ASP A 72 -13.62 -17.01 -8.18
N THR A 73 -12.36 -16.87 -7.76
CA THR A 73 -11.23 -17.67 -8.25
C THR A 73 -10.86 -18.86 -7.36
N PHE A 74 -11.67 -19.15 -6.33
CA PHE A 74 -11.48 -20.26 -5.40
C PHE A 74 -10.16 -20.21 -4.61
N ILE A 75 -9.58 -19.03 -4.44
CA ILE A 75 -8.41 -18.86 -3.58
C ILE A 75 -8.86 -19.08 -2.14
N HIS A 76 -8.21 -19.98 -1.41
CA HIS A 76 -8.53 -20.20 0.00
C HIS A 76 -7.86 -19.14 0.88
N LEU A 77 -8.66 -18.30 1.52
CA LEU A 77 -8.26 -17.28 2.51
C LEU A 77 -9.21 -17.33 3.72
N PRO A 78 -8.79 -16.86 4.90
CA PRO A 78 -9.66 -16.74 6.09
C PRO A 78 -10.63 -15.55 5.97
N TYR A 79 -11.58 -15.66 5.03
CA TYR A 79 -12.48 -14.57 4.64
C TYR A 79 -13.33 -14.03 5.80
N SER A 80 -13.86 -14.93 6.64
CA SER A 80 -14.67 -14.58 7.81
C SER A 80 -13.89 -13.71 8.79
N GLU A 81 -12.66 -14.10 9.09
CA GLU A 81 -11.76 -13.42 10.01
C GLU A 81 -11.35 -12.06 9.44
N ILE A 82 -10.97 -11.99 8.16
CA ILE A 82 -10.61 -10.73 7.50
C ILE A 82 -11.78 -9.75 7.54
N ARG A 83 -12.99 -10.18 7.15
CA ARG A 83 -14.19 -9.33 7.17
C ARG A 83 -14.58 -8.89 8.59
N HIS A 84 -14.45 -9.79 9.57
CA HIS A 84 -14.71 -9.48 10.97
C HIS A 84 -13.76 -8.38 11.47
N GLU A 85 -12.46 -8.57 11.29
CA GLU A 85 -11.44 -7.63 11.74
C GLU A 85 -11.51 -6.30 10.97
N LEU A 86 -11.79 -6.33 9.67
CA LEU A 86 -12.03 -5.11 8.88
C LEU A 86 -13.21 -4.32 9.43
N SER A 87 -14.36 -4.96 9.65
CA SER A 87 -15.56 -4.31 10.20
C SER A 87 -15.30 -3.71 11.57
N ARG A 88 -14.62 -4.48 12.44
CA ARG A 88 -14.24 -4.04 13.78
C ARG A 88 -13.38 -2.80 13.71
N LEU A 89 -12.26 -2.83 12.98
CA LEU A 89 -11.24 -1.77 12.89
C LEU A 89 -11.62 -0.60 11.95
N ALA A 90 -12.70 -0.71 11.19
CA ALA A 90 -13.16 0.31 10.24
C ALA A 90 -13.31 1.73 10.81
N PRO A 91 -13.67 1.97 12.10
CA PRO A 91 -13.74 3.33 12.66
C PRO A 91 -12.43 4.11 12.55
N ALA A 92 -11.26 3.45 12.58
CA ALA A 92 -9.96 4.13 12.43
C ALA A 92 -9.78 4.82 11.06
N LEU A 93 -10.56 4.40 10.05
CA LEU A 93 -10.56 4.98 8.70
C LEU A 93 -11.32 6.31 8.62
N GLU A 94 -12.17 6.65 9.61
CA GLU A 94 -12.94 7.90 9.61
C GLU A 94 -12.05 9.16 9.76
N SER A 95 -10.85 9.00 10.33
CA SER A 95 -9.88 10.09 10.48
C SER A 95 -9.36 10.64 9.14
N VAL A 96 -9.58 9.93 8.03
CA VAL A 96 -9.16 10.36 6.69
C VAL A 96 -10.24 11.22 6.05
N SER A 97 -9.98 12.52 5.98
CA SER A 97 -10.94 13.51 5.49
C SER A 97 -10.69 13.99 4.06
N LEU A 98 -9.51 13.73 3.47
CA LEU A 98 -9.13 14.25 2.15
C LEU A 98 -8.81 13.09 1.18
N PRO A 99 -9.54 12.96 0.06
CA PRO A 99 -9.24 11.98 -0.98
C PRO A 99 -7.99 12.39 -1.75
N ARG A 100 -6.84 11.83 -1.38
CA ARG A 100 -5.54 12.13 -2.00
C ARG A 100 -5.17 11.05 -3.00
N LEU A 101 -4.49 11.42 -4.09
CA LEU A 101 -4.00 10.43 -5.04
C LEU A 101 -2.92 9.57 -4.37
N VAL A 102 -3.11 8.25 -4.37
CA VAL A 102 -2.14 7.30 -3.82
C VAL A 102 -1.97 6.14 -4.79
N VAL A 103 -0.73 5.73 -5.02
CA VAL A 103 -0.39 4.48 -5.70
C VAL A 103 -0.13 3.46 -4.60
N VAL A 104 -0.96 2.42 -4.50
CA VAL A 104 -0.93 1.50 -3.35
C VAL A 104 0.38 0.72 -3.27
N ASP A 105 0.94 0.30 -4.41
CA ASP A 105 2.21 -0.43 -4.49
C ASP A 105 3.44 0.50 -4.58
N PHE A 106 3.27 1.79 -4.27
CA PHE A 106 4.37 2.74 -4.33
C PHE A 106 5.47 2.38 -3.35
N GLY A 107 6.71 2.36 -3.83
CA GLY A 107 7.90 2.04 -3.05
C GLY A 107 8.24 0.55 -3.00
N ARG A 108 7.45 -0.32 -3.65
CA ARG A 108 7.80 -1.72 -3.85
C ARG A 108 9.15 -1.80 -4.60
N PRO A 109 10.16 -2.54 -4.11
CA PRO A 109 11.51 -2.53 -4.71
C PRO A 109 11.54 -2.90 -6.20
N SER A 110 10.63 -3.75 -6.65
CA SER A 110 10.48 -4.12 -8.08
C SER A 110 9.97 -2.98 -8.96
N HIS A 111 9.33 -1.95 -8.40
CA HIS A 111 8.73 -0.81 -9.12
C HIS A 111 9.58 0.46 -9.07
N VAL A 112 10.69 0.42 -8.32
CA VAL A 112 11.62 1.54 -8.16
C VAL A 112 12.82 1.27 -9.07
N LEU A 113 13.09 2.18 -10.00
CA LEU A 113 14.25 2.09 -10.89
C LEU A 113 15.40 2.94 -10.35
N VAL A 114 16.59 2.35 -10.38
CA VAL A 114 17.84 2.96 -9.92
C VAL A 114 18.83 3.00 -11.09
N ASP A 115 19.50 4.13 -11.25
CA ASP A 115 20.59 4.29 -12.19
C ASP A 115 21.85 3.58 -11.66
N GLU A 116 22.39 2.64 -12.43
CA GLU A 116 23.48 1.76 -11.99
C GLU A 116 24.79 2.52 -11.71
N GLU A 117 25.07 3.59 -12.45
CA GLU A 117 26.33 4.35 -12.31
C GLU A 117 26.28 5.29 -11.10
N SER A 118 25.18 6.01 -10.92
CA SER A 118 25.03 7.01 -9.85
C SER A 118 24.44 6.43 -8.55
N GLY A 119 23.78 5.27 -8.61
CA GLY A 119 23.01 4.69 -7.50
C GLY A 119 21.87 5.60 -7.04
N GLN A 120 21.34 6.45 -7.93
CA GLN A 120 20.24 7.36 -7.66
C GLN A 120 18.92 6.85 -8.25
N LEU A 121 17.81 7.30 -7.69
CA LEU A 121 16.48 7.03 -8.23
C LEU A 121 16.38 7.57 -9.68
N SER A 122 16.09 6.70 -10.65
CA SER A 122 15.93 7.05 -12.06
C SER A 122 14.48 7.05 -12.52
N GLY A 123 13.59 6.37 -11.80
CA GLY A 123 12.17 6.34 -12.13
C GLY A 123 11.33 5.46 -11.23
N ILE A 124 10.02 5.57 -11.42
CA ILE A 124 9.00 4.73 -10.76
C ILE A 124 8.10 4.20 -11.86
N VAL A 125 7.80 2.90 -11.79
CA VAL A 125 6.93 2.22 -12.75
C VAL A 125 5.69 1.67 -12.07
N ASP A 126 4.73 1.25 -12.89
CA ASP A 126 3.45 0.66 -12.48
C ASP A 126 2.61 1.53 -11.54
N PHE A 127 1.72 2.33 -12.14
CA PHE A 127 0.73 3.15 -11.46
C PHE A 127 -0.66 2.51 -11.49
N SER A 128 -0.77 1.22 -11.81
CA SER A 128 -2.06 0.55 -12.01
C SER A 128 -2.88 0.43 -10.73
N SER A 129 -2.23 0.44 -9.56
CA SER A 129 -2.88 0.43 -8.25
C SER A 129 -3.19 1.83 -7.69
N ALA A 130 -3.32 2.83 -8.56
CA ALA A 130 -3.69 4.18 -8.17
C ALA A 130 -5.16 4.29 -7.73
N VAL A 131 -5.41 4.99 -6.62
CA VAL A 131 -6.74 5.28 -6.06
C VAL A 131 -6.78 6.69 -5.45
N TRP A 132 -7.98 7.22 -5.24
CA TRP A 132 -8.22 8.41 -4.42
C TRP A 132 -8.54 7.97 -2.99
N GLY A 133 -7.56 8.12 -2.09
CA GLY A 133 -7.58 7.49 -0.78
C GLY A 133 -6.68 8.14 0.25
N ASP A 134 -6.29 7.34 1.22
CA ASP A 134 -5.33 7.70 2.25
C ASP A 134 -3.89 7.49 1.76
N VAL A 135 -3.04 8.50 1.93
CA VAL A 135 -1.62 8.45 1.54
C VAL A 135 -0.87 7.33 2.28
N LEU A 136 -1.27 7.01 3.52
CA LEU A 136 -0.67 5.91 4.29
C LEU A 136 -0.90 4.53 3.65
N MET A 137 -1.79 4.42 2.66
CA MET A 137 -2.03 3.16 1.94
C MET A 137 -0.86 2.76 1.04
N ALA A 138 0.00 3.71 0.63
CA ALA A 138 1.20 3.41 -0.14
C ALA A 138 2.14 2.46 0.63
N GLU A 139 2.65 1.43 -0.05
CA GLU A 139 3.48 0.37 0.53
C GLU A 139 4.74 0.90 1.22
N ILE A 140 5.34 1.98 0.70
CA ILE A 140 6.50 2.65 1.31
C ILE A 140 6.28 3.02 2.79
N PHE A 141 5.03 3.22 3.23
CA PHE A 141 4.72 3.55 4.62
C PHE A 141 4.59 2.35 5.56
N ALA A 142 4.49 1.13 5.01
CA ALA A 142 4.38 -0.10 5.81
C ALA A 142 5.58 -0.24 6.77
N ASN A 143 6.78 -0.02 6.25
CA ASN A 143 8.05 -0.07 6.98
C ASN A 143 8.92 1.16 6.67
N ALA A 144 8.33 2.36 6.80
CA ALA A 144 9.01 3.61 6.45
C ALA A 144 10.30 3.81 7.27
N SER A 145 11.42 4.00 6.58
CA SER A 145 12.67 4.43 7.21
C SER A 145 12.57 5.90 7.66
N PRO A 146 13.45 6.37 8.57
CA PRO A 146 13.54 7.78 8.91
C PRO A 146 13.75 8.68 7.68
N ALA A 147 14.49 8.19 6.67
CA ALA A 147 14.71 8.91 5.43
C ALA A 147 13.43 9.07 4.61
N VAL A 148 12.60 8.02 4.49
CA VAL A 148 11.25 8.11 3.87
C VAL A 148 10.40 9.16 4.58
N LEU A 149 10.32 9.10 5.92
CA LEU A 149 9.50 10.02 6.69
C LEU A 149 9.98 11.47 6.56
N GLN A 150 11.30 11.68 6.59
CA GLN A 150 11.91 12.98 6.34
C GLN A 150 11.54 13.52 4.95
N GLY A 151 11.68 12.70 3.91
CA GLY A 151 11.32 13.07 2.55
C GLY A 151 9.84 13.40 2.38
N ALA A 152 8.97 12.63 3.04
CA ALA A 152 7.53 12.85 3.02
C ALA A 152 7.06 14.07 3.83
N GLY A 153 7.93 14.63 4.66
CA GLY A 153 7.57 15.68 5.61
C GLY A 153 6.68 15.17 6.75
N MET A 154 6.78 13.88 7.08
CA MET A 154 5.96 13.24 8.11
C MET A 154 6.71 13.11 9.44
N ALA A 155 5.98 13.20 10.55
CA ALA A 155 6.54 12.97 11.87
C ALA A 155 6.91 11.49 12.07
N VAL A 156 7.91 11.25 12.93
CA VAL A 156 8.31 9.89 13.31
C VAL A 156 7.25 9.21 14.19
N SER A 157 6.53 9.98 15.00
CA SER A 157 5.45 9.47 15.85
C SER A 157 4.17 9.30 15.05
N ARG A 158 3.56 8.11 15.14
CA ARG A 158 2.25 7.81 14.57
C ARG A 158 1.17 7.81 15.65
N ARG A 159 -0.02 8.26 15.30
CA ARG A 159 -1.23 8.11 16.11
C ARG A 159 -1.69 6.65 16.08
N ARG A 160 -2.46 6.25 17.10
CA ARG A 160 -3.00 4.88 17.21
C ARG A 160 -3.81 4.48 15.97
N GLU A 161 -4.70 5.36 15.51
CA GLU A 161 -5.52 5.16 14.32
C GLU A 161 -4.67 4.98 13.04
N GLU A 162 -3.54 5.69 12.92
CA GLU A 162 -2.62 5.53 11.78
C GLU A 162 -1.99 4.13 11.78
N ASN A 163 -1.61 3.62 12.95
CA ASN A 163 -1.10 2.26 13.07
C ASN A 163 -2.16 1.22 12.69
N ILE A 164 -3.42 1.39 13.14
CA ILE A 164 -4.52 0.51 12.74
C ILE A 164 -4.71 0.53 11.22
N ARG A 165 -4.74 1.72 10.62
CA ARG A 165 -4.86 1.89 9.16
C ARG A 165 -3.75 1.18 8.40
N LEU A 166 -2.50 1.31 8.85
CA LEU A 166 -1.36 0.64 8.20
C LEU A 166 -1.47 -0.89 8.21
N VAL A 167 -1.97 -1.47 9.30
CA VAL A 167 -2.20 -2.92 9.40
C VAL A 167 -3.36 -3.34 8.47
N LEU A 168 -4.46 -2.58 8.43
CA LEU A 168 -5.55 -2.80 7.46
C LEU A 168 -5.05 -2.75 6.01
N TYR A 169 -4.22 -1.77 5.67
CA TYR A 169 -3.66 -1.62 4.33
C TYR A 169 -2.67 -2.73 3.99
N ALA A 170 -1.90 -3.21 4.98
CA ALA A 170 -1.04 -4.38 4.79
C ALA A 170 -1.87 -5.63 4.46
N CYS A 171 -2.99 -5.84 5.16
CA CYS A 171 -3.91 -6.93 4.88
C CYS A 171 -4.47 -6.84 3.46
N TYR A 172 -4.98 -5.67 3.06
CA TYR A 172 -5.46 -5.39 1.71
C TYR A 172 -4.41 -5.70 0.64
N ARG A 173 -3.18 -5.17 0.79
CA ARG A 173 -2.10 -5.38 -0.18
C ARG A 173 -1.72 -6.85 -0.32
N LEU A 174 -1.70 -7.61 0.78
CA LEU A 174 -1.37 -9.04 0.76
C LEU A 174 -2.47 -9.87 0.09
N VAL A 175 -3.75 -9.58 0.37
CA VAL A 175 -4.87 -10.22 -0.33
C VAL A 175 -4.84 -9.88 -1.83
N SER A 176 -4.61 -8.62 -2.18
CA SER A 176 -4.46 -8.19 -3.58
C SER A 176 -3.29 -8.89 -4.27
N GLN A 177 -2.12 -8.97 -3.61
CA GLN A 177 -0.95 -9.68 -4.15
C GLN A 177 -1.25 -11.16 -4.42
N ILE A 178 -1.84 -11.88 -3.46
CA ILE A 178 -2.19 -13.31 -3.62
C ILE A 178 -3.18 -13.47 -4.78
N THR A 179 -4.18 -12.58 -4.86
CA THR A 179 -5.20 -12.63 -5.91
C THR A 179 -4.62 -12.34 -7.30
N VAL A 180 -3.76 -11.34 -7.44
CA VAL A 180 -3.12 -10.99 -8.72
C VAL A 180 -2.13 -12.06 -9.18
N GLN A 181 -1.37 -12.67 -8.25
CA GLN A 181 -0.42 -13.76 -8.57
C GLN A 181 -1.13 -15.02 -9.09
N TYR A 182 -2.37 -15.26 -8.69
CA TYR A 182 -3.17 -16.33 -9.27
C TYR A 182 -3.39 -16.14 -10.79
N TYR A 183 -3.55 -14.90 -11.25
CA TYR A 183 -3.75 -14.57 -12.67
C TYR A 183 -2.44 -14.41 -13.46
N ARG A 184 -1.34 -13.99 -12.83
CA ARG A 184 -0.05 -13.73 -13.48
C ARG A 184 0.97 -14.77 -13.02
N HIS A 185 1.32 -15.73 -13.90
CA HIS A 185 2.40 -16.73 -13.77
C HIS A 185 2.86 -17.01 -12.32
N ARG A 186 2.35 -18.11 -11.75
CA ARG A 186 2.56 -18.54 -10.36
C ARG A 186 4.04 -18.63 -9.99
N ASP A 187 4.54 -17.68 -9.20
CA ASP A 187 5.74 -17.87 -8.38
C ASP A 187 5.29 -18.40 -7.01
N GLU A 188 5.41 -19.70 -6.82
CA GLU A 188 4.97 -20.40 -5.61
C GLU A 188 5.70 -19.90 -4.34
N THR A 189 6.95 -19.43 -4.47
CA THR A 189 7.73 -18.94 -3.33
C THR A 189 7.17 -17.61 -2.84
N SER A 190 6.90 -16.69 -3.77
CA SER A 190 6.31 -15.39 -3.47
C SER A 190 4.88 -15.54 -2.92
N GLU A 191 4.09 -16.47 -3.46
CA GLU A 191 2.73 -16.74 -2.97
C GLU A 191 2.74 -17.25 -1.52
N PHE A 192 3.63 -18.21 -1.22
CA PHE A 192 3.75 -18.76 0.13
C PHE A 192 4.19 -17.70 1.15
N GLU A 193 5.15 -16.84 0.78
CA GLU A 193 5.58 -15.73 1.64
C GLU A 193 4.44 -14.75 1.91
N ALA A 194 3.68 -14.36 0.87
CA ALA A 194 2.54 -13.47 1.01
C ALA A 194 1.47 -14.06 1.94
N ARG A 195 1.16 -15.35 1.82
CA ARG A 195 0.23 -16.06 2.71
C ARG A 195 0.72 -16.09 4.16
N ARG A 196 2.00 -16.37 4.39
CA ARG A 196 2.59 -16.35 5.74
C ARG A 196 2.50 -14.98 6.38
N ARG A 197 2.79 -13.93 5.60
CA ARG A 197 2.66 -12.54 6.05
C ARG A 197 1.21 -12.18 6.34
N LEU A 198 0.26 -12.63 5.51
CA LEU A 198 -1.17 -12.39 5.73
C LEU A 198 -1.64 -12.97 7.06
N THR A 199 -1.26 -14.21 7.39
CA THR A 199 -1.57 -14.82 8.69
C THR A 199 -1.03 -13.98 9.85
N THR A 200 0.18 -13.44 9.72
CA THR A 200 0.80 -12.58 10.74
C THR A 200 0.04 -11.27 10.91
N VAL A 201 -0.35 -10.64 9.80
CA VAL A 201 -1.12 -9.38 9.79
C VAL A 201 -2.52 -9.58 10.39
N ILE A 202 -3.22 -10.68 10.07
CA ILE A 202 -4.54 -10.98 10.67
C ILE A 202 -4.40 -11.16 12.19
N ALA A 203 -3.36 -11.86 12.65
CA ALA A 203 -3.09 -12.01 14.08
C ALA A 203 -2.70 -10.68 14.76
N GLU A 204 -2.09 -9.74 14.03
CA GLU A 204 -1.87 -8.38 14.49
C GLU A 204 -3.18 -7.60 14.59
N MET A 205 -4.04 -7.65 13.56
CA MET A 205 -5.36 -7.03 13.56
C MET A 205 -6.15 -7.44 14.81
N ALA A 206 -6.24 -8.74 15.10
CA ALA A 206 -6.95 -9.28 16.26
C ALA A 206 -6.44 -8.77 17.63
N ARG A 207 -5.20 -8.28 17.71
CA ARG A 207 -4.60 -7.73 18.94
C ARG A 207 -4.78 -6.22 19.08
N LEU A 208 -5.20 -5.53 18.02
CA LEU A 208 -5.45 -4.09 18.05
C LEU A 208 -6.79 -3.78 18.72
N GLU A 209 -6.81 -2.79 19.59
CA GLU A 209 -8.01 -2.31 20.27
C GLU A 209 -8.39 -0.91 19.75
N LEU A 210 -9.69 -0.72 19.53
CA LEU A 210 -10.31 0.61 19.36
C LEU A 210 -10.79 1.02 20.75
N GLU A 211 -10.53 2.25 21.15
CA GLU A 211 -11.02 2.77 22.44
C GLU A 211 -12.55 2.85 22.47
#